data_AF-A0AAD3RKW7-F1
#
_entry.id   AF-A0AAD3RKW7-F1
#
_cell.length_a   1.000
_cell.length_b   1.000
_cell.length_c   1.000
_cell.angle_alpha   90.00
_cell.angle_beta   90.00
_cell.angle_gamma   90.00
#
_symmetry.space_group_name_H-M   'P 1'
#
loop_
_entity.id
_entity.type
_entity.pdbx_description
1 polymer ?
#
loop_
_entity_poly.entity_id
_entity_poly.type
_entity_poly.pdbx_seq_one_letter_code
_entity_poly.pdbx_strand_id
1 'polypeptide(L)'
;MCLQRHRAAGTARRQVLPSLTPERHVNRGSEVRMGRSSKDKRDIYYRLAKEEGWRARSAFKLLQLDHEFNLFTGVNRAVDLCAAPGSWSQVLSRKLRGREEKGDGGEEVKIVAVDLQAMAPLPGVTQIQGDITKVSTAQEIIRHFEGQPADLVVCDGAPD
;
A
#
# COMPACT_ATOMS: atom_id res chain seq x y z
N MET A 1 7.89 -11.41 55.14
CA MET A 1 6.57 -11.00 54.62
C MET A 1 6.39 -11.71 53.27
N CYS A 2 5.85 -12.93 53.20
CA CYS A 2 4.41 -13.27 53.14
C CYS A 2 3.66 -12.31 52.19
N LEU A 3 3.01 -12.73 51.09
CA LEU A 3 2.14 -13.89 50.94
C LEU A 3 2.01 -14.31 49.46
N GLN A 4 2.06 -15.62 49.24
CA GLN A 4 1.45 -16.34 48.11
C GLN A 4 -0.06 -16.53 48.34
N ARG A 5 -0.78 -17.04 47.32
CA ARG A 5 -2.12 -17.70 47.29
C ARG A 5 -3.16 -16.93 46.46
N HIS A 6 -4.08 -17.52 45.69
CA HIS A 6 -4.40 -18.91 45.32
C HIS A 6 -5.32 -18.88 44.08
N ARG A 7 -5.37 -20.00 43.35
CA ARG A 7 -6.39 -20.34 42.33
C ARG A 7 -7.77 -20.57 42.94
N ALA A 8 -8.84 -20.36 42.17
CA ALA A 8 -10.04 -21.19 42.22
C ALA A 8 -10.72 -21.27 40.85
N ALA A 9 -11.15 -22.48 40.50
CA ALA A 9 -11.92 -22.83 39.31
C ALA A 9 -13.43 -22.74 39.57
N GLY A 10 -14.22 -22.51 38.52
CA GLY A 10 -15.68 -22.57 38.55
C GLY A 10 -16.22 -23.14 37.24
N THR A 11 -17.06 -24.17 37.35
CA THR A 11 -17.58 -25.02 36.27
C THR A 11 -19.05 -24.72 35.97
N ALA A 12 -19.39 -24.77 34.67
CA ALA A 12 -20.69 -25.06 34.04
C ALA A 12 -21.91 -24.13 34.23
N ARG A 13 -22.48 -23.70 33.09
CA ARG A 13 -23.85 -24.09 32.69
C ARG A 13 -24.09 -23.87 31.19
N ARG A 14 -24.60 -24.92 30.56
CA ARG A 14 -25.13 -25.02 29.19
C ARG A 14 -26.56 -24.48 29.20
N GLN A 15 -26.91 -23.58 28.28
CA GLN A 15 -28.32 -23.28 27.96
C GLN A 15 -28.49 -23.24 26.44
N VAL A 16 -29.62 -23.79 26.01
CA VAL A 16 -30.08 -23.98 24.63
C VAL A 16 -31.06 -22.84 24.27
N LEU A 17 -31.06 -22.47 22.99
CA LEU A 17 -31.78 -21.42 22.25
C LEU A 17 -33.27 -21.19 22.61
N PRO A 18 -33.81 -20.02 22.17
CA PRO A 18 -34.83 -20.09 21.13
C PRO A 18 -34.53 -19.25 19.89
N SER A 19 -34.88 -19.83 18.75
CA SER A 19 -34.92 -19.29 17.40
C SER A 19 -35.96 -18.17 17.24
N LEU A 20 -35.57 -17.02 16.69
CA LEU A 20 -36.48 -16.08 16.04
C LEU A 20 -35.77 -15.41 14.86
N THR A 21 -36.18 -15.81 13.66
CA THR A 21 -35.88 -15.15 12.38
C THR A 21 -36.75 -13.89 12.23
N PRO A 22 -36.22 -12.83 11.61
CA PRO A 22 -37.05 -11.91 10.85
C PRO A 22 -36.83 -12.17 9.35
N GLU A 23 -37.89 -12.68 8.72
CA GLU A 23 -38.14 -12.62 7.28
C GLU A 23 -37.72 -11.25 6.70
N ARG A 24 -36.73 -11.25 5.81
CA ARG A 24 -36.55 -10.18 4.82
C ARG A 24 -36.61 -10.79 3.43
N HIS A 25 -37.78 -10.59 2.83
CA HIS A 25 -38.05 -10.78 1.43
C HIS A 25 -37.29 -9.74 0.57
N VAL A 26 -36.94 -10.14 -0.66
CA VAL A 26 -36.41 -9.34 -1.80
C VAL A 26 -34.87 -9.13 -1.74
N ASN A 27 -34.05 -9.47 -2.74
CA ASN A 27 -34.28 -9.67 -4.16
C ASN A 27 -33.40 -10.78 -4.73
N ARG A 28 -33.95 -11.55 -5.67
CA ARG A 28 -33.29 -12.62 -6.41
C ARG A 28 -32.05 -12.05 -7.10
N GLY A 29 -30.91 -12.71 -6.89
CA GLY A 29 -29.63 -12.29 -7.43
C GLY A 29 -29.71 -11.98 -8.92
N SER A 30 -29.32 -10.76 -9.29
CA SER A 30 -28.73 -10.53 -10.59
C SER A 30 -27.46 -11.37 -10.63
N GLU A 31 -27.54 -12.53 -11.28
CA GLU A 31 -26.39 -13.28 -11.74
C GLU A 31 -25.51 -12.28 -12.51
N VAL A 32 -24.43 -11.84 -11.86
CA VAL A 32 -23.44 -10.96 -12.48
C VAL A 32 -22.79 -11.80 -13.56
N ARG A 33 -23.31 -11.69 -14.78
CA ARG A 33 -22.65 -12.19 -15.98
C ARG A 33 -21.29 -11.53 -16.01
N MET A 34 -20.27 -12.29 -15.59
CA MET A 34 -18.86 -11.97 -15.79
C MET A 34 -18.63 -11.89 -17.30
N GLY A 35 -18.87 -10.72 -17.86
CA GLY A 35 -18.47 -10.34 -19.20
C GLY A 35 -16.97 -10.51 -19.31
N ARG A 36 -16.55 -11.54 -20.06
CA ARG A 36 -15.13 -11.80 -20.36
C ARG A 36 -14.68 -10.82 -21.44
N SER A 37 -14.42 -9.58 -21.04
CA SER A 37 -13.66 -8.61 -21.83
C SER A 37 -12.63 -7.93 -20.95
N SER A 38 -11.43 -7.70 -21.49
CA SER A 38 -10.36 -6.95 -20.82
C SER A 38 -10.81 -5.53 -20.46
N LYS A 39 -11.80 -4.97 -21.18
CA LYS A 39 -12.41 -3.67 -20.88
C LYS A 39 -13.16 -3.67 -19.54
N ASP A 40 -13.91 -4.73 -19.23
CA ASP A 40 -14.67 -4.84 -17.98
C ASP A 40 -13.72 -4.99 -16.78
N LYS A 41 -12.65 -5.78 -16.92
CA LYS A 41 -11.60 -5.89 -15.89
C LYS A 41 -10.84 -4.58 -15.67
N ARG A 42 -10.54 -3.85 -16.76
CA ARG A 42 -9.88 -2.53 -16.70
C ARG A 42 -10.69 -1.52 -15.92
N ASP A 43 -12.01 -1.63 -15.96
CA ASP A 43 -12.95 -0.78 -15.24
C ASP A 43 -13.04 -1.16 -13.75
N ILE A 44 -12.96 -2.45 -13.39
CA ILE A 44 -12.98 -2.89 -11.98
C ILE A 44 -11.85 -2.25 -11.18
N TYR A 45 -10.60 -2.35 -11.63
CA TYR A 45 -9.46 -1.78 -10.89
C TYR A 45 -9.43 -0.25 -10.91
N TYR A 46 -10.04 0.38 -11.91
CA TYR A 46 -10.19 1.82 -11.93
C TYR A 46 -11.19 2.29 -10.85
N ARG A 47 -12.35 1.63 -10.76
CA ARG A 47 -13.34 1.88 -9.71
C ARG A 47 -12.78 1.58 -8.32
N LEU A 48 -12.13 0.44 -8.14
CA LEU A 48 -11.49 0.07 -6.89
C LEU A 48 -10.40 1.07 -6.48
N ALA A 49 -9.59 1.55 -7.43
CA ALA A 49 -8.59 2.58 -7.15
C ALA A 49 -9.24 3.85 -6.60
N LYS A 50 -10.35 4.31 -7.20
CA LYS A 50 -11.08 5.48 -6.69
C LYS A 50 -11.67 5.23 -5.31
N GLU A 51 -12.30 4.08 -5.10
CA GLU A 51 -12.92 3.69 -3.84
C GLU A 51 -11.90 3.63 -2.69
N GLU A 52 -10.69 3.11 -2.95
CA GLU A 52 -9.59 3.03 -1.97
C GLU A 52 -8.69 4.28 -1.94
N GLY A 53 -9.03 5.30 -2.75
CA GLY A 53 -8.31 6.57 -2.81
C GLY A 53 -6.88 6.46 -3.38
N TRP A 54 -6.63 5.52 -4.29
CA TRP A 54 -5.41 5.44 -5.09
C TRP A 54 -5.47 6.36 -6.31
N ARG A 55 -4.36 7.03 -6.63
CA ARG A 55 -4.29 7.94 -7.79
C ARG A 55 -4.48 7.25 -9.14
N ALA A 56 -4.08 5.99 -9.24
CA ALA A 56 -4.24 5.20 -10.45
C ALA A 56 -4.36 3.71 -10.11
N ARG A 57 -4.99 2.96 -11.03
CA ARG A 57 -5.13 1.50 -10.93
C ARG A 57 -3.81 0.73 -10.94
N SER A 58 -2.72 1.35 -11.39
CA SER A 58 -1.38 0.75 -11.37
C SER A 58 -0.88 0.50 -9.94
N ALA A 59 -1.44 1.15 -8.92
CA ALA A 59 -1.15 0.85 -7.52
C ALA A 59 -1.28 -0.66 -7.20
N PHE A 60 -2.30 -1.31 -7.77
CA PHE A 60 -2.54 -2.74 -7.54
C PHE A 60 -1.44 -3.64 -8.11
N LYS A 61 -0.71 -3.20 -9.15
CA LYS A 61 0.45 -3.95 -9.66
C LYS A 61 1.51 -4.07 -8.58
N LEU A 62 1.91 -2.94 -7.98
CA LEU A 62 2.96 -2.92 -6.97
C LEU A 62 2.53 -3.62 -5.68
N LEU A 63 1.26 -3.48 -5.28
CA LEU A 63 0.70 -4.21 -4.14
C LEU A 63 0.72 -5.74 -4.37
N GLN A 64 0.39 -6.20 -5.57
CA GLN A 64 0.46 -7.62 -5.93
C GLN A 64 1.90 -8.14 -5.98
N LEU A 65 2.83 -7.34 -6.52
CA LEU A 65 4.25 -7.67 -6.54
C LEU A 65 4.82 -7.77 -5.12
N ASP A 66 4.50 -6.82 -4.23
CA ASP A 66 4.90 -6.89 -2.82
C ASP A 66 4.31 -8.13 -2.13
N HIS A 67 3.04 -8.47 -2.39
CA HIS A 67 2.43 -9.68 -1.83
C HIS A 67 3.16 -10.96 -2.25
N GLU A 68 3.59 -11.05 -3.51
CA GLU A 68 4.25 -12.26 -4.03
C GLU A 68 5.73 -12.34 -3.62
N PHE A 69 6.45 -11.22 -3.64
CA PHE A 69 7.91 -11.18 -3.51
C PHE A 69 8.41 -10.56 -2.20
N ASN A 70 7.50 -10.09 -1.33
CA ASN A 70 7.83 -9.39 -0.08
C ASN A 70 8.79 -8.20 -0.29
N LEU A 71 8.60 -7.46 -1.40
CA LEU A 71 9.51 -6.42 -1.90
C LEU A 71 9.88 -5.37 -0.85
N PHE A 72 8.98 -5.05 0.06
CA PHE A 72 9.19 -3.98 1.03
C PHE A 72 9.98 -4.41 2.27
N THR A 73 10.30 -5.69 2.44
CA THR A 73 11.02 -6.18 3.63
C THR A 73 12.43 -5.57 3.72
N GLY A 74 12.74 -4.90 4.83
CA GLY A 74 14.05 -4.27 5.05
C GLY A 74 14.33 -3.03 4.19
N VAL A 75 13.31 -2.46 3.53
CA VAL A 75 13.44 -1.25 2.71
C VAL A 75 13.20 -0.01 3.57
N ASN A 76 14.21 0.85 3.68
CA ASN A 76 14.10 2.18 4.30
C ASN A 76 14.28 3.30 3.27
N ARG A 77 15.03 3.07 2.18
CA ARG A 77 15.29 4.03 1.10
C ARG A 77 14.72 3.53 -0.22
N ALA A 78 13.67 4.18 -0.70
CA ALA A 78 13.00 3.80 -1.94
C ALA A 78 13.00 4.92 -2.99
N VAL A 79 13.22 4.56 -4.25
CA VAL A 79 13.10 5.45 -5.41
C VAL A 79 12.00 4.97 -6.34
N ASP A 80 11.09 5.87 -6.72
CA ASP A 80 10.06 5.66 -7.74
C ASP A 80 10.39 6.51 -8.98
N LEU A 81 10.76 5.86 -10.09
CA LEU A 81 11.11 6.52 -11.35
C LEU A 81 9.92 6.53 -12.31
N CYS A 82 9.78 7.63 -13.06
CA CYS A 82 8.62 7.87 -13.93
C CYS A 82 7.31 7.79 -13.13
N ALA A 83 7.30 8.47 -11.98
CA ALA A 83 6.31 8.27 -10.93
C ALA A 83 4.93 8.87 -11.25
N ALA A 84 4.79 9.81 -12.17
CA ALA A 84 3.52 10.51 -12.39
C ALA A 84 2.39 9.54 -12.83
N PRO A 85 1.19 9.60 -12.22
CA PRO A 85 0.67 10.63 -11.29
C PRO A 85 0.98 10.40 -9.80
N GLY A 86 1.73 9.36 -9.44
CA GLY A 86 2.23 9.08 -8.09
C GLY A 86 1.59 7.87 -7.40
N SER A 87 0.97 6.95 -8.14
CA SER A 87 0.28 5.80 -7.52
C SER A 87 1.23 4.81 -6.84
N TRP A 88 2.42 4.57 -7.38
CA TRP A 88 3.42 3.68 -6.77
C TRP A 88 4.09 4.35 -5.57
N SER A 89 4.45 5.63 -5.70
CA SER A 89 4.86 6.50 -4.59
C SER A 89 3.86 6.50 -3.43
N GLN A 90 2.55 6.51 -3.71
CA GLN A 90 1.51 6.42 -2.69
C GLN A 90 1.50 5.06 -1.99
N VAL A 91 1.74 3.96 -2.72
CA VAL A 91 1.86 2.62 -2.14
C VAL A 91 3.09 2.54 -1.23
N LEU A 92 4.25 3.01 -1.70
CA LEU A 92 5.49 3.06 -0.93
C LEU A 92 5.29 3.84 0.39
N SER A 93 4.71 5.05 0.31
CA SER A 93 4.45 5.88 1.50
C SER A 93 3.56 5.15 2.52
N ARG A 94 2.43 4.58 2.09
CA ARG A 94 1.52 3.88 3.01
C ARG A 94 2.12 2.59 3.60
N LYS A 95 2.94 1.86 2.84
CA LYS A 95 3.47 0.55 3.23
C LYS A 95 4.74 0.62 4.08
N LEU A 96 5.65 1.52 3.74
CA LEU A 96 6.93 1.66 4.43
C LEU A 96 6.77 2.48 5.72
N ARG A 97 6.07 3.62 5.67
CA ARG A 97 5.89 4.50 6.84
C ARG A 97 4.92 3.94 7.88
N GLY A 98 3.97 3.12 7.46
CA GLY A 98 3.10 2.38 8.38
C GLY A 98 3.84 1.37 9.27
N ARG A 99 5.15 1.12 9.03
CA ARG A 99 6.02 0.34 9.91
C ARG A 99 6.72 1.21 10.96
N GLU A 100 7.12 2.43 10.60
CA GLU A 100 7.70 3.40 11.54
C GLU A 100 6.75 3.65 12.73
N GLU A 101 5.47 3.84 12.42
CA GLU A 101 4.42 4.10 13.42
C GLU A 101 4.17 2.93 14.38
N LYS A 102 4.59 1.71 14.02
CA LYS A 102 4.42 0.50 14.86
C LYS A 102 5.55 0.31 15.87
N GLY A 103 6.55 1.19 15.87
CA GLY A 103 7.60 1.20 16.89
C GLY A 103 8.67 0.14 16.69
N ASP A 104 8.85 -0.33 15.45
CA ASP A 104 9.76 -1.42 15.08
C ASP A 104 11.25 -1.06 15.29
N GLY A 105 11.57 0.14 15.80
CA GLY A 105 12.94 0.61 16.06
C GLY A 105 13.78 0.79 14.79
N GLY A 106 13.13 0.81 13.62
CA GLY A 106 13.79 0.93 12.32
C GLY A 106 14.32 2.33 12.01
N GLU A 107 15.22 2.41 11.04
CA GLU A 107 15.70 3.69 10.49
C GLU A 107 14.54 4.49 9.87
N GLU A 108 14.72 5.80 9.77
CA GLU A 108 13.79 6.69 9.06
C GLU A 108 13.64 6.27 7.59
N VAL A 109 12.39 6.17 7.13
CA VAL A 109 11.99 5.87 5.78
C VAL A 109 12.09 7.11 4.91
N LYS A 110 12.89 7.01 3.84
CA LYS A 110 13.08 8.06 2.84
C LYS A 110 12.61 7.56 1.48
N ILE A 111 11.64 8.28 0.90
CA ILE A 111 11.08 7.95 -0.42
C ILE A 111 11.31 9.15 -1.34
N VAL A 112 11.91 8.89 -2.51
CA VAL A 112 12.13 9.88 -3.56
C VAL A 112 11.37 9.45 -4.81
N ALA A 113 10.53 10.32 -5.34
CA ALA A 113 9.78 10.09 -6.58
C ALA A 113 10.25 11.07 -7.65
N VAL A 114 10.51 10.56 -8.86
CA VAL A 114 11.08 11.34 -9.96
C VAL A 114 10.21 11.20 -11.20
N ASP A 115 9.84 12.33 -11.79
CA ASP A 115 9.16 12.37 -13.09
C ASP A 115 9.44 13.70 -13.81
N LEU A 116 9.29 13.74 -15.14
CA LEU A 116 9.31 14.99 -15.91
C LEU A 116 8.05 15.82 -15.63
N GLN A 117 6.92 15.16 -15.37
CA GLN A 117 5.64 15.78 -15.08
C GLN A 117 5.53 16.12 -13.59
N ALA A 118 4.93 17.28 -13.30
CA ALA A 118 4.61 17.64 -11.94
C ALA A 118 3.56 16.68 -11.36
N MET A 119 3.71 16.35 -10.08
CA MET A 119 2.75 15.54 -9.33
C MET A 119 2.18 16.33 -8.17
N ALA A 120 0.96 16.00 -7.76
CA ALA A 120 0.44 16.53 -6.50
C ALA A 120 1.28 16.00 -5.31
N PRO A 121 1.51 16.80 -4.26
CA PRO A 121 2.27 16.37 -3.08
C PRO A 121 1.72 15.07 -2.45
N LEU A 122 2.63 14.24 -1.93
CA LEU A 122 2.31 13.00 -1.21
C LEU A 122 3.01 13.04 0.16
N PRO A 123 2.32 12.70 1.26
CA PRO A 123 2.92 12.67 2.58
C PRO A 123 4.13 11.73 2.65
N GLY A 124 5.26 12.20 3.18
CA GLY A 124 6.47 11.40 3.35
C GLY A 124 7.15 11.00 2.04
N VAL A 125 6.88 11.70 0.93
CA VAL A 125 7.54 11.49 -0.36
C VAL A 125 8.16 12.79 -0.81
N THR A 126 9.48 12.77 -1.01
CA THR A 126 10.18 13.85 -1.71
C THR A 126 9.93 13.70 -3.20
N GLN A 127 9.48 14.76 -3.87
CA GLN A 127 9.16 14.74 -5.29
C GLN A 127 10.17 15.63 -6.04
N ILE A 128 10.88 15.03 -6.98
CA ILE A 128 11.83 15.72 -7.87
C ILE A 128 11.19 15.75 -9.26
N GLN A 129 10.94 16.96 -9.76
CA GLN A 129 10.55 17.11 -11.16
C GLN A 129 11.83 17.19 -12.01
N GLY A 130 12.18 16.11 -12.69
CA GLY A 130 13.47 16.00 -13.36
C GLY A 130 13.55 14.87 -14.38
N ASP A 131 14.53 15.00 -15.27
CA ASP A 131 14.85 14.01 -16.29
C ASP A 131 15.79 12.96 -15.68
N ILE A 132 15.36 11.70 -15.65
CA ILE A 132 16.13 10.58 -15.08
C ILE A 132 17.44 10.30 -15.82
N THR A 133 17.60 10.80 -17.06
CA THR A 133 18.84 10.65 -17.84
C THR A 133 19.91 11.67 -17.44
N LYS A 134 19.55 12.70 -16.65
CA LYS A 134 20.47 13.75 -16.21
C LYS A 134 21.20 13.36 -14.94
N VAL A 135 22.52 13.55 -14.95
CA VAL A 135 23.38 13.35 -13.78
C VAL A 135 22.94 14.23 -12.60
N SER A 136 22.44 15.45 -12.86
CA SER A 136 21.94 16.34 -11.82
C SER A 136 20.79 15.73 -11.03
N THR A 137 19.87 15.03 -11.69
CA THR A 137 18.73 14.34 -11.06
C THR A 137 19.24 13.21 -10.16
N ALA A 138 20.17 12.39 -10.66
CA ALA A 138 20.79 11.33 -9.87
C ALA A 138 21.51 11.89 -8.62
N GLN A 139 22.25 12.99 -8.77
CA GLN A 139 22.92 13.66 -7.64
C GLN A 139 21.94 14.23 -6.62
N GLU A 140 20.77 14.71 -7.04
CA GLU A 140 19.72 15.14 -6.14
C GLU A 140 19.13 13.98 -5.33
N ILE A 141 18.85 12.84 -5.97
CA ILE A 141 18.41 11.62 -5.28
C ILE A 141 19.46 11.17 -4.24
N ILE A 142 20.74 11.11 -4.62
CA ILE A 142 21.83 10.70 -3.73
C ILE A 142 21.95 11.63 -2.51
N ARG A 143 21.78 12.94 -2.73
CA ARG A 143 21.78 13.93 -1.63
C ARG A 143 20.63 13.69 -0.65
N HIS A 144 19.43 13.33 -1.12
CA HIS A 144 18.30 13.00 -0.27
C HIS A 144 18.54 11.75 0.60
N PHE A 145 19.36 10.81 0.13
CA PHE A 145 19.78 9.64 0.90
C PHE A 145 21.09 9.82 1.65
N GLU A 146 21.62 11.05 1.73
CA GLU A 146 22.87 11.34 2.45
C GLU A 146 24.05 10.48 1.98
N GLY A 147 24.09 10.17 0.69
CA GLY A 147 25.13 9.32 0.09
C GLY A 147 24.91 7.81 0.26
N GLN A 148 23.89 7.37 0.99
CA GLN A 148 23.54 5.95 1.11
C GLN A 148 22.85 5.42 -0.16
N PRO A 149 23.06 4.14 -0.51
CA PRO A 149 22.36 3.53 -1.63
C PRO A 149 20.86 3.37 -1.34
N ALA A 150 20.05 3.38 -2.41
CA ALA A 150 18.66 2.98 -2.32
C ALA A 150 18.55 1.47 -2.08
N ASP A 151 17.60 1.05 -1.24
CA ASP A 151 17.30 -0.36 -1.00
C ASP A 151 16.37 -0.92 -2.08
N LEU A 152 15.49 -0.06 -2.61
CA LEU A 152 14.52 -0.41 -3.63
C LEU A 152 14.41 0.72 -4.68
N VAL A 153 14.46 0.33 -5.95
CA VAL A 153 14.13 1.21 -7.08
C VAL A 153 13.01 0.56 -7.87
N VAL A 154 11.93 1.31 -8.12
CA VAL A 154 10.77 0.87 -8.89
C VAL A 154 10.48 1.83 -10.05
N CYS A 155 9.84 1.32 -11.11
CA CYS A 155 9.44 2.10 -12.27
C CYS A 155 8.22 1.45 -12.95
N ASP A 156 7.13 2.19 -13.15
CA ASP A 156 5.97 1.79 -13.99
C ASP A 156 5.85 2.67 -15.23
N GLY A 157 6.94 3.35 -15.62
CA GLY A 157 6.98 4.22 -16.79
C GLY A 157 6.79 3.43 -18.08
N ALA A 158 5.78 3.82 -18.86
CA ALA A 158 5.54 3.30 -20.20
C ALA A 158 5.12 4.47 -21.11
N PRO A 159 5.70 4.60 -22.30
CA PRO A 159 5.23 5.58 -23.29
C PRO A 159 3.85 5.16 -23.83
N ASP A 160 3.11 6.14 -24.35
CA ASP A 160 1.86 5.91 -25.07
C ASP A 160 2.08 5.23 -26.44
#